data_AF-A0A6I1NJF1-F1
#
_entry.id   AF-A0A6I1NJF1-F1
#
_cell.length_a   1.000
_cell.length_b   1.000
_cell.length_c   1.000
_cell.angle_alpha   90.00
_cell.angle_beta   90.00
_cell.angle_gamma   90.00
#
_symmetry.space_group_name_H-M   'P 1'
#
loop_
_entity.id
_entity.type
_entity.pdbx_description
1 polymer ?
#
loop_
_entity_poly.entity_id
_entity_poly.type
_entity_poly.pdbx_seq_one_letter_code
_entity_poly.pdbx_strand_id
1 'polypeptide(L)'
;MQQLQVQGTSHSTSDDILVIREREVAERIREKSDTFTIRQMASIHRMSIPYLKGFAERYGITFVGTGGNRTKRLSSAIIARERRHTTTVVARSVSRNPVTSLVTTLDCDKITPELRERARRREQGSANSFIEMLRELSKTHTREQASKVAGISPTFMRRMAYDQELVFVGENSRTNRPVTPALIKKLQSSLFRPNRSVPTSTSRMIRQFVISDIEDEI
;
A
#
# COMPACT_ATOMS: atom_id res chain seq x y z
N MET A 1 -17.79 -54.58 36.23
CA MET A 1 -16.77 -53.53 36.33
C MET A 1 -16.09 -53.40 34.97
N GLN A 2 -16.71 -52.65 34.04
CA GLN A 2 -16.17 -52.41 32.70
C GLN A 2 -15.18 -51.24 32.75
N GLN A 3 -13.96 -51.46 32.26
CA GLN A 3 -13.01 -50.39 31.96
C GLN A 3 -13.29 -49.88 30.54
N LEU A 4 -13.77 -48.64 30.44
CA LEU A 4 -13.82 -47.89 29.19
C LEU A 4 -12.41 -47.31 28.94
N GLN A 5 -11.70 -47.90 27.96
CA GLN A 5 -10.54 -47.27 27.35
C GLN A 5 -10.98 -46.03 26.59
N VAL A 6 -10.60 -44.85 27.10
CA VAL A 6 -10.63 -43.60 26.34
C VAL A 6 -9.41 -43.61 25.43
N GLN A 7 -9.60 -43.98 24.16
CA GLN A 7 -8.60 -43.75 23.12
C GLN A 7 -8.46 -42.25 22.90
N GLY A 8 -7.28 -41.71 23.21
CA GLY A 8 -6.94 -40.32 22.95
C GLY A 8 -6.85 -40.03 21.45
N THR A 9 -7.76 -39.21 20.94
CA THR A 9 -7.67 -38.59 19.61
C THR A 9 -6.86 -37.30 19.71
N SER A 10 -5.54 -37.38 19.54
CA SER A 10 -4.65 -36.22 19.52
C SER A 10 -4.14 -35.86 18.12
N HIS A 11 -4.85 -36.23 17.04
CA HIS A 11 -4.39 -36.08 15.65
C HIS A 11 -5.39 -35.38 14.69
N SER A 12 -6.15 -34.36 15.13
CA SER A 12 -7.13 -33.67 14.24
C SER A 12 -7.23 -32.18 14.50
N THR A 13 -6.15 -31.43 14.33
CA THR A 13 -6.23 -29.96 14.27
C THR A 13 -5.44 -29.39 13.10
N SER A 14 -4.26 -29.97 12.81
CA SER A 14 -3.43 -29.54 11.68
C SER A 14 -4.07 -29.84 10.32
N ASP A 15 -4.66 -31.03 10.15
CA ASP A 15 -5.29 -31.43 8.88
C ASP A 15 -6.55 -30.61 8.59
N ASP A 16 -7.33 -30.30 9.63
CA ASP A 16 -8.50 -29.43 9.52
C ASP A 16 -8.13 -28.02 9.08
N ILE A 17 -7.00 -27.48 9.57
CA ILE A 17 -6.50 -26.14 9.17
C ILE A 17 -6.10 -26.14 7.69
N LEU A 18 -5.48 -27.21 7.18
CA LEU A 18 -5.09 -27.30 5.78
C LEU A 18 -6.32 -27.38 4.86
N VAL A 19 -7.34 -28.15 5.24
CA VAL A 19 -8.60 -28.25 4.50
C VAL A 19 -9.35 -26.91 4.48
N ILE A 20 -9.38 -26.19 5.61
CA ILE A 20 -9.97 -24.84 5.68
C ILE A 20 -9.24 -23.88 4.73
N ARG A 21 -7.90 -23.89 4.75
CA ARG A 21 -7.08 -23.04 3.86
C ARG A 21 -7.27 -23.41 2.39
N GLU A 22 -7.39 -24.70 2.08
CA GLU A 22 -7.64 -25.16 0.71
C GLU A 22 -8.99 -24.63 0.21
N ARG A 23 -10.03 -24.69 1.05
CA ARG A 23 -11.36 -24.15 0.74
C ARG A 23 -11.35 -22.63 0.56
N GLU A 24 -10.63 -21.88 1.40
CA GLU A 24 -10.45 -20.44 1.24
C GLU A 24 -9.74 -20.07 -0.07
N VAL A 25 -8.80 -20.90 -0.51
CA VAL A 25 -8.13 -20.72 -1.81
C VAL A 25 -9.10 -21.03 -2.94
N ALA A 26 -9.94 -22.06 -2.80
CA ALA A 26 -10.97 -22.42 -3.78
C ALA A 26 -11.97 -21.30 -3.99
N GLU A 27 -12.51 -20.71 -2.92
CA GLU A 27 -13.45 -19.58 -3.01
C GLU A 27 -12.80 -18.35 -3.68
N ARG A 28 -11.56 -18.02 -3.31
CA ARG A 28 -10.82 -16.91 -3.96
C ARG A 28 -10.58 -17.12 -5.45
N ILE A 29 -10.34 -18.37 -5.86
CA ILE A 29 -10.17 -18.72 -7.27
C ILE A 29 -11.51 -18.68 -7.99
N ARG A 30 -12.61 -19.10 -7.34
CA ARG A 30 -13.97 -19.07 -7.86
C ARG A 30 -14.48 -17.66 -8.10
N GLU A 31 -14.27 -16.74 -7.17
CA GLU A 31 -14.61 -15.31 -7.34
C GLU A 31 -13.94 -14.69 -8.59
N LYS A 32 -12.77 -15.21 -8.96
CA LYS A 32 -11.93 -14.68 -10.03
C LYS A 32 -11.94 -15.53 -11.30
N SER A 33 -12.61 -16.70 -11.29
CA SER A 33 -12.65 -17.60 -12.44
C SER A 33 -13.42 -17.02 -13.61
N ASP A 34 -14.36 -16.11 -13.31
CA ASP A 34 -15.18 -15.36 -14.27
C ASP A 34 -14.44 -14.23 -14.99
N THR A 35 -13.22 -13.92 -14.55
CA THR A 35 -12.44 -12.81 -15.13
C THR A 35 -11.13 -13.31 -15.73
N PHE A 36 -10.46 -14.26 -15.07
CA PHE A 36 -9.16 -14.74 -15.50
C PHE A 36 -9.23 -16.13 -16.14
N THR A 37 -8.46 -16.29 -17.21
CA THR A 37 -8.21 -17.61 -17.81
C THR A 37 -7.41 -18.51 -16.86
N ILE A 38 -7.52 -19.83 -17.05
CA ILE A 38 -6.76 -20.80 -16.25
C ILE A 38 -5.25 -20.55 -16.25
N ARG A 39 -4.68 -20.09 -17.38
CA ARG A 39 -3.25 -19.77 -17.49
C ARG A 39 -2.87 -18.56 -16.65
N GLN A 40 -3.71 -17.53 -16.64
CA GLN A 40 -3.49 -16.33 -15.83
C GLN A 40 -3.63 -16.66 -14.35
N MET A 41 -4.63 -17.45 -13.99
CA MET A 41 -4.87 -17.87 -12.60
C MET A 41 -3.72 -18.73 -12.06
N ALA A 42 -3.24 -19.70 -12.85
CA ALA A 42 -2.06 -20.49 -12.52
C ALA A 42 -0.84 -19.60 -12.25
N SER A 43 -0.67 -18.55 -13.05
CA SER A 43 0.42 -17.59 -12.88
C SER A 43 0.22 -16.64 -11.68
N ILE A 44 -1.01 -16.28 -11.34
CA ILE A 44 -1.36 -15.42 -10.19
C ILE A 44 -1.12 -16.17 -8.86
N HIS A 45 -1.49 -17.44 -8.81
CA HIS A 45 -1.39 -18.27 -7.62
C HIS A 45 -0.10 -19.10 -7.55
N ARG A 46 0.80 -18.97 -8.54
CA ARG A 46 2.06 -19.75 -8.67
C ARG A 46 1.83 -21.27 -8.61
N MET A 47 0.73 -21.73 -9.21
CA MET A 47 0.38 -23.14 -9.30
C MET A 47 0.67 -23.66 -10.71
N SER A 48 0.96 -24.96 -10.84
CA SER A 48 1.08 -25.56 -12.16
C SER A 48 -0.30 -25.65 -12.83
N ILE A 49 -0.35 -25.51 -14.15
CA ILE A 49 -1.61 -25.61 -14.91
C ILE A 49 -2.29 -26.97 -14.71
N PRO A 50 -1.58 -28.12 -14.73
CA PRO A 50 -2.21 -29.43 -14.46
C PRO A 50 -2.79 -29.52 -13.05
N TYR A 51 -2.08 -29.00 -12.05
CA TYR A 51 -2.59 -28.96 -10.67
C TYR A 51 -3.87 -28.12 -10.57
N LEU A 52 -3.87 -26.94 -11.20
CA LEU A 52 -5.03 -26.05 -11.17
C LEU A 52 -6.25 -26.65 -11.90
N LYS A 53 -6.04 -27.46 -12.94
CA LYS A 53 -7.13 -28.21 -13.60
C LYS A 53 -7.76 -29.23 -12.65
N GLY A 54 -6.95 -30.09 -12.05
CA GLY A 54 -7.45 -31.07 -11.08
C GLY A 54 -8.06 -30.41 -9.83
N PHE A 55 -7.52 -29.27 -9.41
CA PHE A 55 -8.10 -28.46 -8.33
C PHE A 55 -9.48 -27.90 -8.72
N ALA A 56 -9.61 -27.37 -9.93
CA ALA A 56 -10.87 -26.83 -10.42
C ALA A 56 -11.95 -27.92 -10.62
N GLU A 57 -11.56 -29.12 -11.03
CA GLU A 57 -12.46 -30.28 -11.12
C GLU A 57 -12.98 -30.70 -9.73
N ARG A 58 -12.12 -30.73 -8.71
CA ARG A 58 -12.52 -31.07 -7.33
C ARG A 58 -13.50 -30.07 -6.72
N TYR A 59 -13.35 -28.78 -7.02
CA TYR A 59 -14.16 -27.71 -6.45
C TYR A 59 -15.24 -27.15 -7.40
N GLY A 60 -15.42 -27.76 -8.58
CA GLY A 60 -16.42 -27.33 -9.56
C GLY A 60 -16.22 -25.90 -10.07
N ILE A 61 -14.97 -25.49 -10.32
CA ILE A 61 -14.63 -24.13 -10.78
C ILE A 61 -14.49 -24.11 -12.30
N THR A 62 -15.27 -23.26 -12.96
CA THR A 62 -15.20 -23.07 -14.42
C THR A 62 -14.47 -21.76 -14.77
N PHE A 63 -13.35 -21.86 -15.48
CA PHE A 63 -12.59 -20.68 -15.89
C PHE A 63 -13.06 -20.09 -17.21
N VAL A 64 -13.00 -18.77 -17.33
CA VAL A 64 -13.31 -18.07 -18.56
C VAL A 64 -12.36 -18.46 -19.70
N GLY A 65 -12.95 -18.70 -20.88
CA GLY A 65 -12.25 -19.11 -22.11
C GLY A 65 -12.12 -20.62 -22.33
N THR A 66 -12.62 -21.46 -21.42
CA THR A 66 -12.64 -22.94 -21.64
C THR A 66 -13.74 -23.40 -22.61
N GLY A 67 -14.85 -22.67 -22.72
CA GLY A 67 -15.96 -22.97 -23.64
C GLY A 67 -15.88 -22.31 -25.03
N GLY A 68 -14.67 -22.03 -25.54
CA GLY A 68 -14.50 -21.45 -26.90
C GLY A 68 -14.79 -19.95 -27.03
N ASN A 69 -15.25 -19.28 -25.97
CA ASN A 69 -15.49 -17.84 -25.98
C ASN A 69 -14.17 -17.05 -25.94
N ARG A 70 -13.97 -16.18 -26.94
CA ARG A 70 -12.83 -15.23 -27.00
C ARG A 70 -12.90 -14.26 -25.82
N THR A 71 -12.00 -14.44 -24.87
CA THR A 71 -11.89 -13.60 -23.68
C THR A 71 -11.19 -12.29 -24.06
N LYS A 72 -11.75 -11.13 -23.69
CA LYS A 72 -11.08 -9.84 -23.89
C LYS A 72 -9.70 -9.87 -23.23
N ARG A 73 -8.66 -9.41 -23.94
CA ARG A 73 -7.29 -9.37 -23.42
C ARG A 73 -7.25 -8.41 -22.22
N LEU A 74 -7.17 -8.97 -21.01
CA LEU A 74 -7.01 -8.17 -19.79
C LEU A 74 -5.68 -7.39 -19.86
N SER A 75 -5.70 -6.17 -19.34
CA SER A 75 -4.49 -5.35 -19.28
C SER A 75 -3.45 -5.99 -18.34
N SER A 76 -2.18 -5.86 -18.70
CA SER A 76 -1.05 -6.37 -17.89
C SER A 76 -1.04 -5.79 -16.48
N ALA A 77 -1.54 -4.57 -16.31
CA ALA A 77 -1.67 -3.90 -15.03
C ALA A 77 -2.64 -4.60 -14.07
N ILE A 78 -3.78 -5.11 -14.57
CA ILE A 78 -4.77 -5.84 -13.75
C ILE A 78 -4.16 -7.16 -13.25
N ILE A 79 -3.48 -7.89 -14.15
CA ILE A 79 -2.80 -9.15 -13.80
C ILE A 79 -1.68 -8.92 -12.78
N ALA A 80 -0.90 -7.84 -12.94
CA ALA A 80 0.16 -7.48 -12.01
C ALA A 80 -0.36 -7.04 -10.63
N ARG A 81 -1.45 -6.27 -10.60
CA ARG A 81 -2.14 -5.88 -9.36
C ARG A 81 -2.61 -7.12 -8.61
N GLU A 82 -3.23 -8.05 -9.32
CA GLU A 82 -3.77 -9.27 -8.70
C GLU A 82 -2.65 -10.18 -8.17
N ARG A 83 -1.56 -10.35 -8.92
CA ARG A 83 -0.35 -11.05 -8.43
C ARG A 83 0.21 -10.45 -7.15
N ARG A 84 0.25 -9.12 -7.05
CA ARG A 84 0.74 -8.44 -5.84
C ARG A 84 -0.23 -8.68 -4.69
N HIS A 85 -1.53 -8.56 -4.94
CA HIS A 85 -2.56 -8.80 -3.94
C HIS A 85 -2.49 -10.23 -3.39
N THR A 86 -2.46 -11.26 -4.24
CA THR A 86 -2.33 -12.66 -3.79
C THR A 86 -1.04 -12.91 -3.02
N THR A 87 0.09 -12.36 -3.48
CA THR A 87 1.37 -12.47 -2.77
C THR A 87 1.30 -11.84 -1.38
N THR A 88 0.67 -10.66 -1.25
CA THR A 88 0.50 -10.01 0.06
C THR A 88 -0.42 -10.78 1.01
N VAL A 89 -1.48 -11.41 0.49
CA VAL A 89 -2.38 -12.26 1.28
C VAL A 89 -1.63 -13.51 1.76
N VAL A 90 -0.84 -14.15 0.89
CA VAL A 90 -0.01 -15.30 1.25
C VAL A 90 1.06 -14.90 2.27
N ALA A 91 1.77 -13.79 2.08
CA ALA A 91 2.76 -13.30 3.04
C ALA A 91 2.16 -13.02 4.42
N ARG A 92 0.96 -12.41 4.47
CA ARG A 92 0.19 -12.21 5.71
C ARG A 92 -0.26 -13.52 6.36
N SER A 93 -0.51 -14.58 5.58
CA SER A 93 -0.89 -15.89 6.10
C SER A 93 0.30 -16.66 6.70
N VAL A 94 1.53 -16.44 6.20
CA VAL A 94 2.76 -17.07 6.69
C VAL A 94 3.36 -16.29 7.87
N SER A 95 3.23 -14.96 7.89
CA SER A 95 3.70 -14.12 9.00
C SER A 95 2.76 -14.08 10.20
N ARG A 96 1.65 -14.83 10.18
CA ARG A 96 0.83 -15.06 11.37
C ARG A 96 1.57 -16.06 12.26
N ASN A 97 2.50 -15.55 13.08
CA ASN A 97 2.48 -15.97 14.48
C ASN A 97 1.00 -15.88 14.92
N PRO A 98 0.43 -16.89 15.57
CA PRO A 98 -0.99 -16.91 15.87
C PRO A 98 -1.33 -15.73 16.78
N VAL A 99 -1.70 -14.61 16.16
CA VAL A 99 -2.28 -13.44 16.82
C VAL A 99 -3.61 -13.86 17.47
N THR A 100 -4.14 -15.05 17.18
CA THR A 100 -5.20 -15.69 17.94
C THR A 100 -4.85 -16.08 19.38
N SER A 101 -3.58 -16.05 19.84
CA SER A 101 -3.27 -16.12 21.28
C SER A 101 -2.97 -14.77 21.93
N LEU A 102 -2.68 -13.73 21.13
CA LEU A 102 -2.35 -12.38 21.62
C LEU A 102 -3.48 -11.35 21.45
N VAL A 103 -4.40 -11.52 20.49
CA VAL A 103 -5.59 -10.66 20.31
C VAL A 103 -6.80 -11.18 21.08
N THR A 104 -6.81 -12.46 21.46
CA THR A 104 -7.76 -12.97 22.48
C THR A 104 -7.35 -12.59 23.91
N THR A 105 -6.13 -12.08 24.12
CA THR A 105 -5.63 -11.63 25.43
C THR A 105 -5.28 -10.14 25.47
N LEU A 106 -5.46 -9.41 24.37
CA LEU A 106 -5.55 -7.96 24.40
C LEU A 106 -7.02 -7.62 24.63
N ASP A 107 -7.43 -7.71 25.89
CA ASP A 107 -8.72 -7.25 26.35
C ASP A 107 -8.87 -5.77 25.98
N CYS A 108 -9.53 -5.49 24.86
CA CYS A 108 -9.90 -4.13 24.46
C CYS A 108 -10.71 -3.42 25.56
N ASP A 109 -11.38 -4.20 26.42
CA ASP A 109 -12.14 -3.76 27.58
C ASP A 109 -11.28 -3.39 28.80
N LYS A 110 -10.00 -3.79 28.84
CA LYS A 110 -9.04 -3.39 29.90
C LYS A 110 -8.32 -2.08 29.62
N ILE A 111 -8.42 -1.55 28.39
CA ILE A 111 -7.85 -0.25 28.05
C ILE A 111 -8.85 0.83 28.47
N THR A 112 -8.75 1.27 29.71
CA THR A 112 -9.56 2.40 30.19
C THR A 112 -9.27 3.65 29.34
N PRO A 113 -10.26 4.54 29.16
CA PRO A 113 -10.06 5.78 28.41
C PRO A 113 -8.91 6.62 28.98
N GLU A 114 -8.68 6.57 30.29
CA GLU A 114 -7.53 7.21 30.94
C GLU A 114 -6.18 6.60 30.54
N LEU A 115 -6.10 5.27 30.41
CA LEU A 115 -4.88 4.59 29.97
C LEU A 115 -4.57 4.90 28.51
N ARG A 116 -5.62 4.94 27.66
CA ARG A 116 -5.51 5.35 26.25
C ARG A 116 -5.02 6.79 26.14
N GLU A 117 -5.58 7.70 26.93
CA GLU A 117 -5.18 9.11 26.92
C GLU A 117 -3.76 9.30 27.48
N ARG A 118 -3.36 8.52 28.49
CA ARG A 118 -1.97 8.51 29.00
C ARG A 118 -0.97 7.99 27.96
N ALA A 119 -1.33 6.94 27.23
CA ALA A 119 -0.51 6.43 26.13
C ALA A 119 -0.39 7.48 25.01
N ARG A 120 -1.50 8.12 24.63
CA ARG A 120 -1.52 9.21 23.65
C ARG A 120 -0.64 10.39 24.08
N ARG A 121 -0.69 10.80 25.36
CA ARG A 121 0.19 11.84 25.90
C ARG A 121 1.66 11.44 25.87
N ARG A 122 1.97 10.17 26.13
CA ARG A 122 3.36 9.66 26.05
C ARG A 122 3.89 9.66 24.62
N GLU A 123 3.08 9.20 23.67
CA GLU A 123 3.41 9.24 22.24
C GLU A 123 3.59 10.68 21.76
N GLN A 124 2.70 11.59 22.17
CA GLN A 124 2.82 13.02 21.88
C GLN A 124 4.08 13.61 22.51
N GLY A 125 4.42 13.23 23.75
CA GLY A 125 5.66 13.65 24.41
C GLY A 125 6.90 13.19 23.66
N SER A 126 6.91 11.95 23.17
CA SER A 126 8.01 11.41 22.36
C SER A 126 8.11 12.09 20.99
N ALA A 127 6.98 12.45 20.38
CA ALA A 127 6.96 13.20 19.13
C ALA A 127 7.47 14.63 19.34
N ASN A 128 7.06 15.29 20.43
CA ASN A 128 7.50 16.62 20.79
C ASN A 128 9.01 16.65 21.08
N SER A 129 9.54 15.68 21.84
CA SER A 129 10.98 15.60 22.11
C SER A 129 11.80 15.37 20.84
N PHE A 130 11.25 14.60 19.89
CA PHE A 130 11.89 14.42 18.59
C PHE A 130 11.93 15.72 17.78
N ILE A 131 10.84 16.51 17.80
CA ILE A 131 10.79 17.82 17.14
C ILE A 131 11.78 18.80 17.81
N GLU A 132 11.90 18.78 19.14
CA GLU A 132 12.89 19.58 19.87
C GLU A 132 14.32 19.23 19.49
N MET A 133 14.65 17.93 19.42
CA MET A 133 15.93 17.47 18.91
C MET A 133 16.18 17.97 17.47
N LEU A 134 15.18 17.95 16.59
CA LEU A 134 15.30 18.50 15.25
C LEU A 134 15.52 20.02 15.23
N ARG A 135 14.90 20.77 16.15
CA ARG A 135 15.14 22.21 16.34
C ARG A 135 16.55 22.52 16.83
N GLU A 136 17.13 21.66 17.65
CA GLU A 136 18.52 21.80 18.09
C GLU A 136 19.49 21.49 16.95
N LEU A 137 19.21 20.44 16.17
CA LEU A 137 19.98 20.09 14.99
C LEU A 137 19.89 21.16 13.90
N SER A 138 18.74 21.84 13.76
CA SER A 138 18.57 22.88 12.73
C SER A 138 19.44 24.11 12.95
N LYS A 139 19.83 24.39 14.21
CA LYS A 139 20.73 25.50 14.56
C LYS A 139 22.19 25.25 14.19
N THR A 140 22.60 23.99 14.09
CA THR A 140 24.01 23.59 14.02
C THR A 140 24.37 22.86 12.73
N HIS A 141 23.43 22.15 12.12
CA HIS A 141 23.67 21.26 10.99
C HIS A 141 22.91 21.71 9.74
N THR A 142 23.44 21.33 8.58
CA THR A 142 22.68 21.35 7.32
C THR A 142 21.59 20.28 7.35
N ARG A 143 20.50 20.47 6.59
CA ARG A 143 19.38 19.52 6.57
C ARG A 143 19.80 18.08 6.22
N GLU A 144 20.77 17.91 5.32
CA GLU A 144 21.27 16.58 4.94
C GLU A 144 22.05 15.92 6.09
N GLN A 145 22.90 16.68 6.79
CA GLN A 145 23.63 16.19 7.96
C GLN A 145 22.67 15.85 9.10
N ALA A 146 21.71 16.74 9.38
CA ALA A 146 20.67 16.50 10.39
C ALA A 146 19.86 15.23 10.08
N SER A 147 19.57 14.94 8.80
CA SER A 147 18.85 13.71 8.42
C SER A 147 19.64 12.45 8.71
N LYS A 148 20.96 12.47 8.51
CA LYS A 148 21.85 11.35 8.85
C LYS A 148 21.96 11.16 10.36
N VAL A 149 22.11 12.25 11.11
CA VAL A 149 22.23 12.21 12.58
C VAL A 149 20.93 11.72 13.23
N ALA A 150 19.78 12.20 12.75
CA ALA A 150 18.47 11.78 13.24
C ALA A 150 18.03 10.41 12.68
N GLY A 151 18.81 9.78 11.79
CA GLY A 151 18.49 8.47 11.22
C GLY A 151 17.22 8.43 10.35
N ILE A 152 16.79 9.57 9.80
CA ILE A 152 15.56 9.69 9.01
C ILE A 152 15.85 9.98 7.54
N SER A 153 14.91 9.59 6.66
CA SER A 153 15.10 9.80 5.23
C SER A 153 15.14 11.30 4.87
N PRO A 154 15.95 11.72 3.89
CA PRO A 154 16.01 13.13 3.49
C PRO A 154 14.67 13.69 3.00
N THR A 155 13.82 12.85 2.39
CA THR A 155 12.47 13.22 1.96
C THR A 155 11.54 13.45 3.13
N PHE A 156 11.63 12.61 4.16
CA PHE A 156 10.87 12.79 5.40
C PHE A 156 11.34 14.03 6.16
N MET A 157 12.66 14.24 6.29
CA MET A 157 13.24 15.45 6.88
C MET A 157 12.76 16.72 6.17
N ARG A 158 12.73 16.72 4.84
CA ARG A 158 12.22 17.86 4.06
C ARG A 158 10.77 18.18 4.43
N ARG A 159 9.90 17.17 4.47
CA ARG A 159 8.48 17.36 4.82
C ARG A 159 8.33 17.87 6.26
N MET A 160 9.03 17.25 7.21
CA MET A 160 9.02 17.68 8.61
C MET A 160 9.52 19.11 8.79
N ALA A 161 10.57 19.51 8.05
CA ALA A 161 11.08 20.87 8.08
C ALA A 161 10.05 21.89 7.60
N TYR A 162 9.27 21.57 6.56
CA TYR A 162 8.17 22.40 6.10
C TYR A 162 7.02 22.44 7.12
N ASP A 163 6.57 21.28 7.59
CA ASP A 163 5.40 21.17 8.47
C ASP A 163 5.65 21.78 9.86
N GLN A 164 6.90 21.85 10.31
CA GLN A 164 7.32 22.38 11.63
C GLN A 164 8.12 23.69 11.54
N GLU A 165 8.15 24.31 10.36
CA GLU A 165 8.85 25.59 10.09
C GLU A 165 10.32 25.59 10.55
N LEU A 166 11.02 24.46 10.37
CA LEU A 166 12.43 24.33 10.76
C LEU A 166 13.33 24.86 9.66
N VAL A 167 14.15 25.86 9.99
CA VAL A 167 15.17 26.41 9.09
C VAL A 167 16.54 25.86 9.49
N PHE A 168 17.17 25.11 8.59
CA PHE A 168 18.50 24.54 8.81
C PHE A 168 19.62 25.47 8.34
N VAL A 169 20.81 25.34 8.93
CA VAL A 169 22.00 26.10 8.52
C VAL A 169 22.29 25.88 7.04
N GLY A 170 22.47 26.97 6.30
CA GLY A 170 22.72 26.94 4.84
C GLY A 170 21.47 26.90 3.96
N GLU A 171 20.25 26.79 4.51
CA GLU A 171 19.01 26.92 3.73
C GLU A 171 18.61 28.38 3.44
N ASN A 172 19.29 29.36 4.05
CA ASN A 172 19.13 30.79 3.72
C ASN A 172 19.75 31.17 2.36
N SER A 173 20.01 30.20 1.47
CA SER A 173 20.23 30.54 0.08
C SER A 173 18.89 31.06 -0.46
N ARG A 174 18.77 32.39 -0.53
CA ARG A 174 17.91 33.08 -1.49
C ARG A 174 17.81 32.18 -2.72
N THR A 175 16.60 31.91 -3.17
CA THR A 175 16.31 31.16 -4.40
C THR A 175 16.78 31.95 -5.62
N ASN A 176 18.06 32.28 -5.71
CA ASN A 176 18.78 32.65 -6.91
C ASN A 176 19.09 31.39 -7.72
N ARG A 177 18.16 30.43 -7.75
CA ARG A 177 18.20 29.41 -8.78
C ARG A 177 17.61 30.11 -10.00
N PRO A 178 18.39 30.42 -11.05
CA PRO A 178 17.85 31.09 -12.21
C PRO A 178 16.71 30.22 -12.74
N VAL A 179 15.50 30.77 -12.71
CA VAL A 179 14.33 30.12 -13.26
C VAL A 179 14.53 30.15 -14.77
N THR A 180 15.16 29.09 -15.29
CA THR A 180 15.39 28.98 -16.73
C THR A 180 14.04 28.79 -17.43
N PRO A 181 13.83 29.34 -18.63
CA PRO A 181 12.60 29.15 -19.39
C PRO A 181 12.21 27.66 -19.58
N ALA A 182 13.20 26.77 -19.62
CA ALA A 182 12.99 25.32 -19.68
C ALA A 182 12.37 24.73 -18.40
N LEU A 183 12.71 25.26 -17.23
CA LEU A 183 12.13 24.84 -15.95
C LEU A 183 10.66 25.27 -15.84
N ILE A 184 10.35 26.50 -16.30
CA ILE A 184 8.98 27.02 -16.41
C ILE A 184 8.15 26.11 -17.33
N LYS A 185 8.68 25.77 -18.51
CA LYS A 185 8.01 24.87 -19.46
C LYS A 185 7.72 23.48 -18.88
N LYS A 186 8.65 22.93 -18.07
CA LYS A 186 8.45 21.66 -17.36
C LYS A 186 7.36 21.77 -16.29
N LEU A 187 7.38 22.84 -15.49
CA LEU A 187 6.35 23.10 -14.49
C LEU A 187 4.98 23.31 -15.11
N GLN A 188 4.87 24.09 -16.19
CA GLN A 188 3.63 24.27 -16.95
C GLN A 188 3.09 22.92 -17.47
N SER A 189 3.97 22.06 -18.00
CA SER A 189 3.55 20.72 -18.46
C SER A 189 3.20 19.74 -17.34
N SER A 190 3.57 20.04 -16.09
CA SER A 190 3.32 19.21 -14.91
C SER A 190 2.06 19.66 -14.17
N LEU A 191 1.91 20.97 -13.96
CA LEU A 191 0.81 21.58 -13.22
C LEU A 191 -0.46 21.63 -14.06
N PHE A 192 -0.33 21.78 -15.38
CA PHE A 192 -1.46 21.89 -16.31
C PHE A 192 -1.50 20.70 -17.28
N ARG A 193 -1.37 19.48 -16.75
CA ARG A 193 -1.72 18.26 -17.49
C ARG A 193 -3.23 18.06 -17.38
N PRO A 194 -4.03 18.35 -18.41
CA PRO A 194 -5.41 17.91 -18.40
C PRO A 194 -5.39 16.37 -18.37
N ASN A 195 -5.96 15.79 -17.32
CA ASN A 195 -6.01 14.34 -17.08
C ASN A 195 -6.90 13.60 -18.11
N ARG A 196 -7.57 14.35 -18.99
CA ARG A 196 -8.45 13.88 -20.06
C ARG A 196 -8.03 14.54 -21.37
N SER A 197 -8.09 13.80 -22.47
CA SER A 197 -7.82 14.34 -23.82
C SER A 197 -8.77 15.51 -24.11
N VAL A 198 -8.30 16.74 -23.92
CA VAL A 198 -9.02 17.95 -24.34
C VAL A 198 -8.69 18.23 -25.79
N PRO A 199 -9.67 18.66 -26.61
CA PRO A 199 -9.41 19.12 -27.97
C PRO A 199 -8.30 20.18 -27.99
N THR A 200 -7.43 20.11 -29.00
CA THR A 200 -6.26 20.98 -29.16
C THR A 200 -6.61 22.47 -29.10
N SER A 201 -7.81 22.86 -29.57
CA SER A 201 -8.34 24.22 -29.47
C SER A 201 -8.50 24.67 -28.00
N THR A 202 -9.18 23.87 -27.19
CA THR A 202 -9.39 24.12 -25.76
C THR A 202 -8.07 24.17 -24.99
N SER A 203 -7.12 23.28 -25.29
CA SER A 203 -5.80 23.31 -24.66
C SER A 203 -5.01 24.57 -25.03
N ARG A 204 -5.18 25.12 -26.23
CA ARG A 204 -4.53 26.38 -26.64
C ARG A 204 -5.18 27.57 -25.94
N MET A 205 -6.51 27.61 -25.83
CA MET A 205 -7.23 28.66 -25.09
C MET A 205 -6.85 28.70 -23.61
N ILE A 206 -6.82 27.56 -22.91
CA ILE A 206 -6.41 27.49 -21.51
C ILE A 206 -4.98 28.00 -21.33
N ARG A 207 -4.07 27.63 -22.23
CA ARG A 207 -2.69 28.13 -22.18
C ARG A 207 -2.61 29.62 -22.44
N GLN A 208 -3.40 30.13 -23.39
CA GLN A 208 -3.43 31.56 -23.69
C GLN A 208 -3.96 32.36 -22.51
N PHE A 209 -5.04 31.90 -21.87
CA PHE A 209 -5.65 32.55 -20.70
C PHE A 209 -4.73 32.52 -19.46
N VAL A 210 -4.00 31.42 -19.25
CA VAL A 210 -3.06 31.29 -18.12
C VAL A 210 -1.73 32.03 -18.36
N ILE A 211 -1.36 32.27 -19.61
CA ILE A 211 -0.11 32.98 -19.98
C ILE A 211 -0.38 34.48 -20.22
N SER A 212 -1.61 34.88 -20.53
CA SER A 212 -1.96 36.28 -20.68
C SER A 212 -2.09 36.93 -19.30
N ASP A 213 -1.12 37.79 -18.96
CA ASP A 213 -1.20 38.76 -17.85
C ASP A 213 -2.17 39.91 -18.19
N ILE A 214 -3.32 39.60 -18.77
CA ILE A 214 -4.37 40.59 -19.00
C ILE A 214 -5.16 40.65 -17.70
N GLU A 215 -5.15 41.80 -17.04
CA GLU A 215 -6.00 42.05 -15.87
C GLU A 215 -7.46 41.80 -16.28
N ASP A 216 -8.17 40.98 -15.50
CA ASP A 216 -9.61 40.81 -15.69
C ASP A 216 -10.27 42.18 -15.51
N GLU A 217 -10.64 42.84 -16.61
CA GLU A 217 -11.47 44.05 -16.56
C GLU A 217 -12.82 43.68 -15.94
N ILE A 218 -13.08 44.26 -14.76
CA ILE A 218 -14.31 44.12 -13.96
C ILE A 218 -15.48 44.81 -14.64
#